data_AF-A0A0K0D775-F1
#
_entry.id   AF-A0A0K0D775-F1
#
_cell.length_a   1.000
_cell.length_b   1.000
_cell.length_c   1.000
_cell.angle_alpha   90.00
_cell.angle_beta   90.00
_cell.angle_gamma   90.00
#
_symmetry.space_group_name_H-M   'P 1'
#
loop_
_entity.id
_entity.type
_entity.pdbx_description
1 polymer ?
#
loop_
_entity_poly.entity_id
_entity_poly.type
_entity_poly.pdbx_seq_one_letter_code
_entity_poly.pdbx_strand_id
1 'polypeptide(L)'
;MVEFPLDPTLSKMLIMSEDMGCSEEVLTIVSMLSVPAIFFRPKGREDEADSKKEKFQVPESDHLTFLNVYLQWRQHKYSAKWCADNYIHAKAIRKVREVRAQLKEIMQEQKIKVVSTGSDWDIIRKCICSAYFHNAGRFVNFVS
;
A
#
# COMPACT_ATOMS: atom_id res chain seq x y z
N MET A 1 -23.14 10.83 7.96
CA MET A 1 -21.69 10.85 7.76
C MET A 1 -21.31 9.42 7.40
N VAL A 2 -20.86 9.15 6.18
CA VAL A 2 -20.39 7.79 5.84
C VAL A 2 -19.02 7.68 6.46
N GLU A 3 -18.85 6.90 7.52
CA GLU A 3 -17.55 6.68 8.14
C GLU A 3 -16.80 5.61 7.35
N PHE A 4 -15.50 5.82 7.11
CA PHE A 4 -14.67 4.78 6.50
C PHE A 4 -14.63 3.55 7.42
N PRO A 5 -14.79 2.32 6.90
CA PRO A 5 -14.69 1.09 7.69
C PRO A 5 -13.20 0.73 7.94
N LEU A 6 -12.43 1.69 8.43
CA LEU A 6 -10.99 1.62 8.61
C LEU A 6 -10.61 2.16 9.98
N ASP A 7 -9.41 1.80 10.44
CA ASP A 7 -8.83 2.42 11.63
C ASP A 7 -8.73 3.95 11.44
N PRO A 8 -8.94 4.75 12.51
CA PRO A 8 -8.93 6.22 12.43
C PRO A 8 -7.67 6.79 11.75
N THR A 9 -6.51 6.16 11.97
CA THR A 9 -5.23 6.57 11.36
C THR A 9 -5.23 6.42 9.84
N LEU A 10 -5.78 5.32 9.33
CA LEU A 10 -5.89 5.06 7.88
C LEU A 10 -6.93 5.99 7.23
N SER A 11 -8.07 6.19 7.91
CA SER A 11 -9.10 7.14 7.48
C SER A 11 -8.55 8.57 7.38
N LYS A 12 -7.79 9.01 8.39
CA LYS A 12 -7.13 10.32 8.39
C LYS A 12 -6.14 10.47 7.23
N MET A 13 -5.38 9.41 6.93
CA MET A 13 -4.43 9.40 5.82
C MET A 13 -5.13 9.60 4.46
N LEU A 14 -6.26 8.92 4.24
CA LEU A 14 -7.07 9.11 3.02
C LEU A 14 -7.55 10.54 2.88
N ILE A 15 -8.06 11.14 3.96
CA ILE A 15 -8.56 12.52 3.94
C ILE A 15 -7.41 13.51 3.65
N MET A 16 -6.29 13.39 4.35
CA MET A 16 -5.12 14.29 4.15
C MET A 16 -4.46 14.13 2.76
N SER A 17 -4.59 12.96 2.16
CA SER A 17 -3.96 12.68 0.86
C SER A 17 -4.52 13.51 -0.29
N GLU A 18 -5.75 14.01 -0.17
CA GLU A 18 -6.34 14.93 -1.15
C GLU A 18 -5.59 16.27 -1.16
N ASP A 19 -5.37 16.87 0.02
CA ASP A 19 -4.68 18.15 0.16
C ASP A 19 -3.24 18.09 -0.35
N MET A 20 -2.61 16.91 -0.22
CA MET A 20 -1.27 16.63 -0.72
C MET A 20 -1.24 16.16 -2.18
N GLY A 21 -2.39 15.90 -2.80
CA GLY A 21 -2.48 15.48 -4.20
C GLY A 21 -2.10 14.02 -4.49
N CYS A 22 -1.95 13.15 -3.47
CA CYS A 22 -1.47 11.76 -3.56
C CYS A 22 -2.53 10.71 -3.23
N SER A 23 -3.81 11.07 -3.33
CA SER A 23 -4.91 10.23 -2.86
C SER A 23 -5.09 8.94 -3.65
N GLU A 24 -4.71 8.87 -4.93
CA GLU A 24 -4.71 7.63 -5.71
C GLU A 24 -3.71 6.60 -5.14
N GLU A 25 -2.51 7.06 -4.80
CA GLU A 25 -1.44 6.22 -4.23
C GLU A 25 -1.76 5.80 -2.80
N VAL A 26 -2.18 6.76 -1.96
CA VAL A 26 -2.55 6.50 -0.56
C VAL A 26 -3.74 5.55 -0.48
N LEU A 27 -4.76 5.70 -1.33
CA LEU A 27 -5.87 4.75 -1.41
C LEU A 27 -5.39 3.33 -1.73
N THR A 28 -4.37 3.19 -2.58
CA THR A 28 -3.77 1.88 -2.87
C THR A 28 -3.04 1.32 -1.65
N ILE A 29 -2.23 2.15 -0.98
CA ILE A 29 -1.46 1.76 0.22
C ILE A 29 -2.41 1.32 1.34
N VAL A 30 -3.42 2.13 1.66
CA VAL A 30 -4.42 1.83 2.68
C VAL A 30 -5.11 0.50 2.36
N SER A 31 -5.52 0.29 1.11
CA SER A 31 -6.14 -0.98 0.70
C SER A 31 -5.22 -2.19 0.87
N MET A 32 -3.91 -2.04 0.61
CA MET A 32 -2.92 -3.09 0.81
C MET A 32 -2.73 -3.40 2.30
N LEU A 33 -2.75 -2.38 3.17
CA LEU A 33 -2.62 -2.54 4.62
C LEU A 33 -3.85 -3.21 5.25
N SER A 34 -5.04 -3.02 4.67
CA SER A 34 -6.28 -3.63 5.16
C SER A 34 -6.40 -5.13 4.90
N VAL A 35 -5.50 -5.74 4.11
CA VAL A 35 -5.54 -7.17 3.79
C VAL A 35 -4.27 -7.85 4.30
N PRO A 36 -4.38 -8.81 5.24
CA PRO A 36 -3.21 -9.51 5.76
C PRO A 36 -2.63 -10.49 4.73
N ALA A 37 -1.35 -10.84 4.92
CA ALA A 37 -0.66 -11.91 4.20
C ALA A 37 -0.73 -11.78 2.66
N ILE A 38 -0.18 -10.70 2.09
CA ILE A 38 -0.05 -10.56 0.64
C ILE A 38 1.03 -11.49 0.07
N PHE A 39 2.15 -11.63 0.78
CA PHE A 39 3.29 -12.47 0.38
C PHE A 39 3.23 -13.83 1.07
N PHE A 40 3.74 -14.86 0.42
CA PHE A 40 3.87 -16.19 1.00
C PHE A 40 5.26 -16.77 0.80
N ARG A 41 5.71 -17.57 1.77
CA ARG A 41 7.03 -18.19 1.78
C ARG A 41 6.86 -19.72 1.84
N PRO A 42 6.88 -20.42 0.70
CA PRO A 42 6.74 -21.86 0.69
C PRO A 42 8.00 -22.53 1.25
N LYS A 43 7.81 -23.60 2.04
CA LYS A 43 8.91 -24.37 2.61
C LYS A 43 9.80 -24.95 1.51
N GLY A 44 11.11 -24.77 1.63
CA GLY A 44 12.10 -25.27 0.67
C GLY A 44 12.33 -24.34 -0.54
N ARG A 45 11.67 -23.18 -0.60
CA ARG A 45 11.96 -22.11 -1.56
C ARG A 45 11.92 -20.73 -0.89
N GLU A 46 12.29 -20.67 0.39
CA GLU A 46 12.32 -19.42 1.15
C GLU A 46 13.25 -18.38 0.48
N ASP A 47 14.44 -18.79 0.06
CA ASP A 47 15.44 -17.91 -0.55
C ASP A 47 14.96 -17.30 -1.87
N GLU A 48 14.25 -18.08 -2.70
CA GLU A 48 13.66 -17.60 -3.95
C GLU A 48 12.55 -16.59 -3.69
N ALA A 49 11.69 -16.86 -2.69
CA ALA A 49 10.61 -15.96 -2.31
C ALA A 49 11.14 -14.63 -1.78
N ASP A 50 12.18 -14.67 -0.94
CA ASP A 50 12.82 -13.48 -0.40
C ASP A 50 13.52 -12.68 -1.51
N SER A 51 14.26 -13.35 -2.40
CA SER A 51 14.90 -12.72 -3.57
C SER A 51 13.89 -12.03 -4.50
N LYS A 52 12.68 -12.58 -4.63
CA LYS A 52 11.59 -11.95 -5.39
C LYS A 52 11.03 -10.75 -4.65
N LYS A 53 10.83 -10.86 -3.34
CA LYS A 53 10.34 -9.78 -2.48
C LYS A 53 11.29 -8.58 -2.49
N GLU A 54 12.61 -8.81 -2.43
CA GLU A 54 13.64 -7.78 -2.51
C GLU A 54 13.54 -6.93 -3.79
N LYS A 55 13.17 -7.52 -4.92
CA LYS A 55 12.97 -6.77 -6.19
C LYS A 55 11.83 -5.76 -6.13
N PHE A 56 10.89 -5.94 -5.20
CA PHE A 56 9.80 -4.99 -4.98
C PHE A 56 10.15 -3.94 -3.92
N GLN A 57 11.17 -4.19 -3.10
CA GLN A 57 11.50 -3.33 -1.98
C GLN A 57 11.87 -1.94 -2.46
N VAL A 58 11.18 -0.98 -1.86
CA VAL A 58 11.54 0.42 -1.92
C VAL A 58 12.39 0.71 -0.69
N PRO A 59 13.64 1.20 -0.86
CA PRO A 59 14.48 1.55 0.27
C PRO A 59 13.71 2.42 1.27
N GLU A 60 13.80 2.03 2.54
CA GLU A 60 13.26 2.78 3.69
C GLU A 60 11.72 2.95 3.69
N SER A 61 10.97 2.19 2.88
CA SER A 61 9.50 2.28 2.90
C SER A 61 8.76 0.99 2.50
N ASP A 62 8.21 0.31 3.51
CA ASP A 62 7.30 -0.83 3.30
C ASP A 62 5.98 -0.41 2.63
N HIS A 63 5.48 0.80 2.94
CA HIS A 63 4.28 1.35 2.32
C HIS A 63 4.45 1.51 0.81
N LEU A 64 5.60 2.06 0.37
CA LEU A 64 5.90 2.19 -1.05
C LEU A 64 6.22 0.85 -1.71
N THR A 65 6.76 -0.11 -0.97
CA THR A 65 6.89 -1.49 -1.44
C THR A 65 5.52 -2.09 -1.78
N PHE A 66 4.51 -1.91 -0.92
CA PHE A 66 3.14 -2.35 -1.23
C PHE A 66 2.55 -1.64 -2.44
N LEU A 67 2.76 -0.33 -2.56
CA LEU A 67 2.34 0.43 -3.74
C LEU A 67 2.98 -0.14 -5.01
N ASN A 68 4.29 -0.36 -5.00
CA ASN A 68 5.05 -0.92 -6.12
C ASN A 68 4.51 -2.29 -6.56
N VAL A 69 4.26 -3.19 -5.61
CA VAL A 69 3.68 -4.52 -5.88
C VAL A 69 2.33 -4.42 -6.57
N TYR A 70 1.43 -3.57 -6.06
CA TYR A 70 0.10 -3.40 -6.66
C TYR A 70 0.19 -2.79 -8.07
N LEU A 71 1.06 -1.79 -8.26
CA LEU A 71 1.28 -1.15 -9.57
C LEU A 71 1.80 -2.15 -10.60
N GLN A 72 2.79 -2.98 -10.25
CA GLN A 72 3.31 -4.02 -11.13
C GLN A 72 2.23 -5.07 -11.44
N TRP A 73 1.48 -5.53 -10.43
CA TRP A 73 0.38 -6.46 -10.65
C TRP A 73 -0.67 -5.90 -11.62
N ARG A 74 -1.00 -4.61 -11.49
CA ARG A 74 -1.90 -3.88 -12.40
C ARG A 74 -1.33 -3.80 -13.82
N GLN A 75 -0.04 -3.48 -13.98
CA GLN A 75 0.64 -3.47 -15.29
C GLN A 75 0.63 -4.84 -15.97
N HIS A 76 0.76 -5.91 -15.17
CA HIS A 76 0.62 -7.29 -15.62
C HIS A 76 -0.85 -7.77 -15.71
N LYS A 77 -1.79 -6.83 -15.91
CA LYS A 77 -3.22 -7.08 -16.17
C LYS A 77 -3.87 -7.97 -15.11
N TYR A 78 -3.47 -7.81 -13.85
CA TYR A 78 -4.01 -8.57 -12.71
C TYR A 78 -3.80 -10.09 -12.83
N SER A 79 -2.70 -10.51 -13.47
CA SER A 79 -2.40 -11.92 -13.77
C SER A 79 -2.19 -12.76 -12.51
N ALA A 80 -2.91 -13.88 -12.42
CA ALA A 80 -2.69 -14.88 -11.37
C ALA A 80 -1.35 -15.61 -11.54
N LYS A 81 -0.89 -15.79 -12.79
CA LYS A 81 0.43 -16.37 -13.08
C LYS A 81 1.53 -15.46 -12.54
N TRP A 82 1.40 -14.14 -12.76
CA TRP A 82 2.35 -13.17 -12.21
C TRP A 82 2.39 -13.22 -10.68
N CYS A 83 1.24 -13.39 -10.01
CA CYS A 83 1.21 -13.59 -8.55
C CYS A 83 2.00 -14.84 -8.13
N ALA A 84 1.82 -15.96 -8.83
CA ALA A 84 2.54 -17.20 -8.53
C ALA A 84 4.07 -17.05 -8.73
N ASP A 85 4.49 -16.44 -9.85
CA ASP A 85 5.90 -16.23 -10.20
C ASP A 85 6.64 -15.24 -9.27
N ASN A 86 5.89 -14.51 -8.43
CA ASN A 86 6.38 -13.51 -7.49
C ASN A 86 5.97 -13.79 -6.04
N TYR A 87 5.51 -15.01 -5.74
CA TYR A 87 5.18 -15.44 -4.38
C TYR A 87 4.14 -14.55 -3.67
N ILE A 88 3.14 -14.11 -4.42
CA ILE A 88 2.00 -13.30 -3.95
C ILE A 88 0.73 -14.14 -3.92
N HIS A 89 -0.04 -14.04 -2.84
CA HIS A 89 -1.34 -14.67 -2.74
C HIS A 89 -2.36 -13.99 -3.66
N ALA A 90 -2.67 -14.63 -4.80
CA ALA A 90 -3.61 -14.12 -5.80
C ALA A 90 -5.00 -13.80 -5.22
N LYS A 91 -5.48 -14.59 -4.25
CA LYS A 91 -6.75 -14.31 -3.56
C LYS A 91 -6.67 -13.04 -2.70
N ALA A 92 -5.57 -12.86 -1.97
CA ALA A 92 -5.37 -11.70 -1.09
C ALA A 92 -5.26 -10.40 -1.89
N ILE A 93 -4.45 -10.36 -2.96
CA ILE A 93 -4.31 -9.14 -3.77
C ILE A 93 -5.57 -8.81 -4.59
N ARG A 94 -6.39 -9.81 -4.94
CA ARG A 94 -7.74 -9.55 -5.47
C ARG A 94 -8.64 -8.91 -4.43
N LYS A 95 -8.57 -9.39 -3.17
CA LYS A 95 -9.31 -8.77 -2.07
C LYS A 95 -8.91 -7.32 -1.86
N VAL A 96 -7.61 -7.00 -1.96
CA VAL A 96 -7.12 -5.60 -1.94
C VAL A 96 -7.83 -4.76 -2.99
N ARG A 97 -7.97 -5.26 -4.23
CA ARG A 97 -8.63 -4.52 -5.31
C ARG A 97 -10.11 -4.28 -5.03
N GLU A 98 -10.80 -5.24 -4.41
CA GLU A 98 -12.20 -5.06 -3.96
C GLU A 98 -12.31 -3.97 -2.88
N VAL A 99 -11.47 -4.05 -1.84
CA VAL A 99 -11.41 -3.04 -0.77
C VAL A 99 -11.11 -1.66 -1.36
N ARG A 100 -10.16 -1.57 -2.29
CA ARG A 100 -9.83 -0.33 -2.98
C ARG A 100 -11.02 0.27 -3.72
N ALA A 101 -11.84 -0.56 -4.37
CA ALA A 101 -13.03 -0.10 -5.08
C ALA A 101 -14.07 0.48 -4.09
N GLN A 102 -14.33 -0.24 -2.99
CA GLN A 102 -15.26 0.22 -1.95
C GLN A 102 -14.81 1.54 -1.31
N LEU A 103 -13.53 1.64 -0.95
CA LEU A 103 -12.97 2.86 -0.38
C LEU A 103 -13.03 4.04 -1.38
N LYS A 104 -12.83 3.77 -2.67
CA LYS A 104 -12.97 4.79 -3.72
C LYS A 104 -14.39 5.34 -3.80
N GLU A 105 -15.40 4.47 -3.72
CA GLU A 105 -16.81 4.87 -3.71
C GLU A 105 -17.10 5.79 -2.51
N ILE A 106 -16.64 5.40 -1.32
CA ILE A 106 -16.80 6.22 -0.10
C ILE A 106 -16.10 7.59 -0.24
N MET A 107 -14.88 7.63 -0.80
CA MET A 107 -14.19 8.90 -1.07
C MET A 107 -15.00 9.80 -2.00
N GLN A 108 -15.60 9.24 -3.05
CA GLN A 108 -16.44 9.99 -3.99
C GLN A 108 -17.72 10.53 -3.32
N GLU A 109 -18.38 9.72 -2.49
CA GLU A 109 -19.55 10.14 -1.69
C GLU A 109 -19.20 11.30 -0.75
N GLN A 110 -18.01 11.28 -0.16
CA GLN A 110 -17.49 12.35 0.69
C GLN A 110 -16.90 13.54 -0.09
N LYS A 111 -16.94 13.51 -1.42
CA LYS A 111 -16.37 14.53 -2.32
C LYS A 111 -14.84 14.69 -2.23
N ILE A 112 -14.15 13.66 -1.75
CA ILE A 112 -12.69 13.59 -1.72
C ILE A 112 -12.20 13.24 -3.13
N LYS A 113 -11.40 14.12 -3.73
CA LYS A 113 -10.85 13.92 -5.07
C LYS A 113 -9.77 12.85 -5.06
N VAL A 114 -9.85 11.95 -6.02
CA VAL A 114 -8.83 10.94 -6.28
C VAL A 114 -7.87 11.47 -7.33
N VAL A 115 -6.69 11.92 -6.89
CA VAL A 115 -5.65 12.56 -7.69
C VAL A 115 -4.32 11.84 -7.46
N SER A 116 -3.49 11.80 -8.49
CA SER A 116 -2.19 11.12 -8.48
C SER A 116 -1.07 12.14 -8.56
N THR A 117 -0.05 11.95 -7.74
CA THR A 117 1.22 12.72 -7.80
C THR A 117 2.16 12.24 -8.91
N GLY A 118 1.80 11.16 -9.61
CA GLY A 118 2.67 10.54 -10.61
C GLY A 118 3.86 9.84 -9.97
N SER A 119 5.06 10.43 -10.13
CA SER A 119 6.33 9.80 -9.73
C SER A 119 6.96 10.44 -8.48
N ASP A 120 6.30 11.40 -7.84
CA ASP A 120 6.83 12.05 -6.63
C ASP A 120 6.50 11.25 -5.37
N TRP A 121 7.43 10.36 -5.01
CA TRP A 121 7.27 9.47 -3.86
C TRP A 121 7.46 10.21 -2.53
N ASP A 122 8.06 11.40 -2.54
CA ASP A 122 8.32 12.16 -1.32
C ASP A 122 7.05 12.81 -0.78
N ILE A 123 6.13 13.19 -1.66
CA ILE A 123 4.78 13.63 -1.27
C ILE A 123 4.03 12.49 -0.55
N ILE A 124 4.11 11.27 -1.10
CA ILE A 124 3.48 10.09 -0.50
C ILE A 124 4.08 9.82 0.89
N ARG A 125 5.41 9.88 1.03
CA ARG A 125 6.09 9.73 2.34
C ARG A 125 5.63 10.78 3.35
N LYS A 126 5.57 12.05 2.95
CA LYS A 126 5.08 13.15 3.79
C LYS A 126 3.64 12.90 4.26
N CYS A 127 2.78 12.41 3.38
CA CYS A 127 1.40 12.06 3.71
C CYS A 127 1.30 10.89 4.71
N ILE A 128 2.13 9.87 4.55
CA ILE A 128 2.17 8.75 5.51
C ILE A 128 2.63 9.25 6.88
N CYS A 129 3.69 10.08 6.92
CA CYS A 129 4.21 10.64 8.17
C CYS A 129 3.21 11.55 8.88
N SER A 130 2.42 12.35 8.15
CA SER A 130 1.41 13.24 8.75
C SER A 130 0.25 12.46 9.39
N ALA A 131 -0.11 11.31 8.80
CA ALA A 131 -1.13 10.43 9.35
C ALA A 131 -0.63 9.61 10.55
N TYR A 132 0.58 9.04 10.45
CA TYR A 132 1.20 8.19 11.48
C TYR A 132 2.06 8.94 12.50
N PHE A 133 1.88 10.25 12.68
CA PHE A 133 2.72 11.04 13.59
C PHE A 133 2.84 10.44 15.01
N HIS A 134 1.78 9.82 15.53
CA HIS A 134 1.80 9.15 16.84
C HIS A 134 2.63 7.85 16.87
N ASN A 135 2.89 7.25 15.71
CA ASN A 135 3.66 6.02 15.54
C ASN A 135 5.08 6.28 15.02
N ALA A 136 5.57 7.52 15.11
CA ALA A 136 6.93 7.86 14.67
C ALA A 136 7.98 7.20 15.58
N GLY A 137 8.79 6.32 15.02
CA GLY A 137 9.94 5.71 15.70
C GLY A 137 11.24 6.42 15.32
N ARG A 138 12.13 6.63 16.30
CA ARG A 138 13.50 7.12 16.04
C ARG A 138 14.46 5.93 15.98
N PHE A 139 15.21 5.81 14.89
CA PHE A 139 16.30 4.84 14.82
C PHE A 139 17.41 5.30 15.78
N VAL A 140 17.72 4.48 16.78
CA VAL A 140 18.86 4.71 17.69
C VAL A 140 19.96 3.74 17.25
N ASN A 141 20.98 4.26 16.57
CA ASN A 141 22.16 3.47 16.24
C ASN A 141 22.91 3.19 17.54
N PHE A 142 22.89 1.95 18.01
CA PHE A 142 23.84 1.48 19.00
C PHE A 142 25.18 1.31 18.28
N VAL A 143 26.09 2.26 18.52
CA VAL A 143 27.50 2.11 18.17
C VAL A 143 28.10 1.20 19.24
N SER A 144 28.46 -0.02 18.85
CA SER A 144 29.26 -0.96 19.65
C SER A 144 30.74 -0.69 19.46
#